data_AF-A0A965UXK2-F1
#
_entry.id   AF-A0A965UXK2-F1
#
_cell.length_a   1.000
_cell.length_b   1.000
_cell.length_c   1.000
_cell.angle_alpha   90.00
_cell.angle_beta   90.00
_cell.angle_gamma   90.00
#
_symmetry.space_group_name_H-M   'P 1'
#
loop_
_entity.id
_entity.type
_entity.pdbx_description
1 polymer ?
#
loop_
_entity_poly.entity_id
_entity_poly.type
_entity_poly.pdbx_seq_one_letter_code
_entity_poly.pdbx_strand_id
1 'polypeptide(L)'
;MYVAVKGGEAAILNSYRLLAQERRGDPAVAELSVAQISQQLRLAVDRVMTEGSVYDPQLAALAIKQSAGDLVEAIFLLRAYRATLPRLAYTEAIDTGRMVLARRVSATFKDLPGGQLLGPTYDYTQRLLDFSLLATGTE
;
A
#
# COMPACT_ATOMS: atom_id res chain seq x y z
N MET A 1 48.43 10.36 -16.91
CA MET A 1 47.41 11.17 -17.60
C MET A 1 46.08 10.46 -17.41
N TYR A 2 45.09 11.10 -16.77
CA TYR A 2 43.74 10.54 -16.65
C TYR A 2 42.90 11.04 -17.82
N VAL A 3 42.14 10.14 -18.46
CA VAL A 3 41.24 10.44 -19.59
C VAL A 3 39.81 10.14 -19.15
N ALA A 4 38.88 11.03 -19.47
CA ALA A 4 37.47 10.82 -19.16
C ALA A 4 36.91 9.63 -19.95
N VAL A 5 36.29 8.68 -19.24
CA VAL A 5 35.62 7.52 -19.84
C VAL A 5 34.12 7.56 -19.53
N LYS A 6 33.30 7.04 -20.44
CA LYS A 6 31.86 6.89 -20.25
C LYS A 6 31.60 5.62 -19.42
N GLY A 7 30.82 5.73 -18.35
CA GLY A 7 30.43 4.58 -17.52
C GLY A 7 29.09 4.72 -16.78
N GLY A 8 28.47 5.90 -16.81
CA GLY A 8 27.25 6.18 -16.04
C GLY A 8 26.06 5.29 -16.40
N GLU A 9 25.79 5.09 -17.69
CA GLU A 9 24.67 4.24 -18.14
C GLU A 9 24.84 2.78 -17.67
N ALA A 10 26.04 2.22 -17.86
CA ALA A 10 26.34 0.87 -17.39
C ALA A 10 26.20 0.74 -15.87
N ALA A 11 26.63 1.76 -15.12
CA ALA A 11 26.46 1.81 -13.66
C ALA A 11 24.97 1.85 -13.25
N ILE A 12 24.16 2.66 -13.94
CA ILE A 12 22.71 2.76 -13.70
C ILE A 12 22.02 1.42 -13.98
N LEU A 13 22.30 0.79 -15.12
CA LEU A 13 21.70 -0.49 -15.48
C LEU A 13 22.08 -1.61 -14.51
N ASN A 14 23.33 -1.63 -14.03
CA ASN A 14 23.75 -2.58 -13.01
C ASN A 14 23.07 -2.30 -11.66
N SER A 15 22.88 -1.02 -11.29
CA SER A 15 22.12 -0.64 -10.10
C SER A 15 20.67 -1.15 -10.15
N TYR A 16 19.99 -1.07 -11.30
CA TYR A 16 18.64 -1.64 -11.45
C TYR A 16 18.59 -3.15 -11.26
N ARG A 17 19.62 -3.88 -11.73
CA ARG A 17 19.71 -5.34 -11.51
C ARG A 17 19.91 -5.67 -10.04
N LEU A 18 20.78 -4.93 -9.35
CA LEU A 18 20.99 -5.08 -7.90
C LEU A 18 19.70 -4.80 -7.14
N LEU A 19 19.00 -3.70 -7.44
CA LEU A 19 17.72 -3.39 -6.81
C LEU A 19 16.67 -4.48 -7.04
N ALA A 20 16.61 -5.07 -8.24
CA ALA A 20 15.70 -6.17 -8.54
C ALA A 20 16.04 -7.45 -7.76
N GLN A 21 17.33 -7.74 -7.55
CA GLN A 21 17.80 -8.86 -6.73
C GLN A 21 17.46 -8.64 -5.26
N GLU A 22 17.77 -7.47 -4.71
CA GLU A 22 17.46 -7.09 -3.32
C GLU A 22 15.95 -7.13 -3.06
N ARG A 23 15.12 -6.60 -3.99
CA ARG A 23 13.66 -6.70 -3.90
C ARG A 23 13.17 -8.14 -3.90
N ARG A 24 13.79 -9.04 -4.68
CA ARG A 24 13.41 -10.46 -4.72
C ARG A 24 13.81 -11.18 -3.43
N GLY A 25 14.95 -10.83 -2.84
CA GLY A 25 15.49 -11.52 -1.66
C GLY A 25 15.86 -12.99 -1.95
N ASP A 26 15.86 -13.80 -0.89
CA ASP A 26 16.19 -15.23 -0.97
C ASP A 26 15.19 -16.01 -1.87
N PRO A 27 15.65 -16.67 -2.96
CA PRO A 27 14.81 -17.50 -3.80
C PRO A 27 14.15 -18.69 -3.08
N ALA A 28 14.70 -19.14 -1.95
CA ALA A 28 14.10 -20.21 -1.13
C ALA A 28 12.83 -19.74 -0.41
N VAL A 29 12.65 -18.43 -0.21
CA VAL A 29 11.42 -17.84 0.31
C VAL A 29 10.46 -17.59 -0.85
N ALA A 30 9.19 -17.97 -0.66
CA ALA A 30 8.14 -17.73 -1.63
C ALA A 30 8.02 -16.23 -1.95
N GLU A 31 7.94 -15.90 -3.24
CA GLU A 31 7.83 -14.51 -3.67
C GLU A 31 6.47 -13.92 -3.23
N LEU A 32 6.49 -12.69 -2.70
CA LEU A 32 5.28 -11.96 -2.37
C LEU A 32 4.39 -11.77 -3.60
N SER A 33 3.16 -12.24 -3.53
CA SER A 33 2.13 -11.98 -4.55
C SER A 33 1.45 -10.64 -4.31
N VAL A 34 0.98 -10.03 -5.39
CA VAL A 34 0.14 -8.81 -5.32
C VAL A 34 -1.14 -9.08 -4.52
N ALA A 35 -1.70 -10.29 -4.63
CA ALA A 35 -2.88 -10.70 -3.86
C ALA A 35 -2.62 -10.73 -2.35
N GLN A 36 -1.49 -11.27 -1.89
CA GLN A 36 -1.11 -11.24 -0.47
C GLN A 36 -1.01 -9.80 0.05
N ILE A 37 -0.33 -8.91 -0.69
CA ILE A 37 -0.19 -7.51 -0.30
C ILE A 37 -1.56 -6.82 -0.25
N SER A 38 -2.38 -6.99 -1.29
CA SER A 38 -3.72 -6.40 -1.39
C SER A 38 -4.63 -6.84 -0.24
N GLN A 39 -4.59 -8.12 0.14
CA GLN A 39 -5.53 -8.68 1.13
C GLN A 39 -5.03 -8.54 2.57
N GLN A 40 -3.72 -8.65 2.81
CA GLN A 40 -3.15 -8.75 4.16
C GLN A 40 -2.51 -7.44 4.64
N LEU A 41 -2.06 -6.57 3.72
CA LEU A 41 -1.44 -5.27 4.03
C LEU A 41 -2.37 -4.10 3.68
N ARG A 42 -3.68 -4.26 3.90
CA ARG A 42 -4.73 -3.33 3.45
C ARG A 42 -4.49 -1.86 3.83
N LEU A 43 -3.96 -1.59 5.04
CA LEU A 43 -3.72 -0.21 5.49
C LEU A 43 -2.62 0.50 4.69
N ALA A 44 -1.60 -0.24 4.24
CA ALA A 44 -0.56 0.28 3.36
C ALA A 44 -1.15 0.55 1.96
N VAL A 45 -1.99 -0.36 1.47
CA VAL A 45 -2.69 -0.22 0.19
C VAL A 45 -3.61 1.01 0.21
N ASP A 46 -4.40 1.20 1.27
CA ASP A 46 -5.29 2.36 1.45
C ASP A 46 -4.51 3.67 1.44
N ARG A 47 -3.36 3.70 2.13
CA ARG A 47 -2.46 4.87 2.14
C ARG A 47 -1.93 5.19 0.74
N VAL A 48 -1.42 4.19 0.03
CA VAL A 48 -0.87 4.36 -1.33
C VAL A 48 -1.96 4.80 -2.31
N MET A 49 -3.17 4.24 -2.25
CA MET A 49 -4.31 4.68 -3.07
C MET A 49 -4.67 6.14 -2.80
N THR A 50 -4.74 6.52 -1.51
CA THR A 50 -5.14 7.86 -1.08
C THR A 50 -4.12 8.91 -1.52
N GLU A 51 -2.85 8.73 -1.18
CA GLU A 51 -1.79 9.69 -1.49
C GLU A 51 -1.38 9.64 -2.97
N GLY A 52 -1.49 8.48 -3.62
CA GLY A 52 -1.28 8.28 -5.07
C GLY A 52 -2.42 8.81 -5.94
N SER A 53 -3.57 9.16 -5.34
CA SER A 53 -4.76 9.70 -6.02
C SER A 53 -5.35 8.78 -7.09
N VAL A 54 -5.26 7.46 -6.90
CA VAL A 54 -5.87 6.43 -7.75
C VAL A 54 -6.48 5.37 -6.85
N TYR A 55 -7.80 5.20 -6.94
CA TYR A 55 -8.52 4.15 -6.23
C TYR A 55 -8.47 2.85 -7.05
N ASP A 56 -7.41 2.07 -6.86
CA ASP A 56 -7.26 0.72 -7.41
C ASP A 56 -6.36 -0.12 -6.46
N PRO A 57 -6.92 -1.07 -5.70
CA PRO A 57 -6.16 -1.85 -4.73
C PRO A 57 -5.07 -2.73 -5.35
N GLN A 58 -5.29 -3.22 -6.57
CA GLN A 58 -4.32 -4.09 -7.25
C GLN A 58 -3.12 -3.29 -7.73
N LEU A 59 -3.34 -2.09 -8.28
CA LEU A 59 -2.27 -1.19 -8.71
C LEU A 59 -1.47 -0.64 -7.52
N ALA A 60 -2.14 -0.28 -6.42
CA ALA A 60 -1.45 0.13 -5.20
C ALA A 60 -0.61 -1.02 -4.62
N ALA A 61 -1.14 -2.24 -4.57
CA ALA A 61 -0.38 -3.42 -4.15
C ALA A 61 0.79 -3.74 -5.09
N LEU A 62 0.63 -3.54 -6.41
CA LEU A 62 1.72 -3.66 -7.38
C LEU A 62 2.81 -2.62 -7.12
N ALA A 63 2.44 -1.36 -6.87
CA ALA A 63 3.39 -0.29 -6.56
C ALA A 63 4.18 -0.60 -5.27
N ILE A 64 3.51 -1.09 -4.22
CA ILE A 64 4.14 -1.54 -2.97
C ILE A 64 5.10 -2.70 -3.23
N LYS A 65 4.71 -3.69 -4.05
CA LYS A 65 5.59 -4.79 -4.43
C LYS A 65 6.82 -4.26 -5.17
N GLN A 66 6.62 -3.37 -6.13
CA GLN A 66 7.69 -2.81 -6.97
C GLN A 66 8.71 -2.00 -6.16
N SER A 67 8.26 -1.27 -5.14
CA SER A 67 9.10 -0.45 -4.26
C SER A 67 9.67 -1.21 -3.05
N ALA A 68 9.55 -2.54 -3.01
CA ALA A 68 10.00 -3.36 -1.89
C ALA A 68 9.39 -2.93 -0.53
N GLY A 69 8.17 -2.39 -0.54
CA GLY A 69 7.49 -1.92 0.67
C GLY A 69 7.74 -0.45 1.03
N ASP A 70 8.60 0.29 0.31
CA ASP A 70 8.72 1.74 0.49
C ASP A 70 7.43 2.42 0.00
N LEU A 71 6.67 2.96 0.95
CA LEU A 71 5.38 3.57 0.65
C LEU A 71 5.52 4.92 -0.05
N VAL A 72 6.58 5.68 0.20
CA VAL A 72 6.80 6.98 -0.46
C VAL A 72 7.07 6.75 -1.94
N GLU A 73 7.92 5.77 -2.26
CA GLU A 73 8.19 5.37 -3.64
C GLU A 73 6.96 4.74 -4.31
N ALA A 74 6.20 3.89 -3.60
CA ALA A 74 4.95 3.32 -4.11
C ALA A 74 3.92 4.41 -4.48
N ILE A 75 3.77 5.44 -3.63
CA ILE A 75 2.91 6.60 -3.89
C ILE A 75 3.39 7.33 -5.13
N PHE A 76 4.70 7.53 -5.27
CA PHE A 76 5.27 8.21 -6.44
C PHE A 76 5.03 7.42 -7.73
N LEU A 77 5.24 6.11 -7.71
CA LEU A 77 4.93 5.20 -8.83
C LEU A 77 3.46 5.29 -9.25
N LEU A 78 2.54 5.19 -8.30
CA LEU A 78 1.10 5.24 -8.61
C LEU A 78 0.66 6.61 -9.13
N ARG A 79 1.23 7.69 -8.58
CA ARG A 79 0.96 9.06 -9.04
C ARG A 79 1.55 9.33 -10.42
N ALA A 80 2.72 8.77 -10.73
CA ALA A 80 3.30 8.81 -12.08
C ALA A 80 2.42 8.04 -13.08
N TYR A 81 1.95 6.85 -12.70
CA TYR A 81 1.02 6.07 -13.53
C TYR A 81 -0.28 6.85 -13.81
N ARG A 82 -0.86 7.50 -12.81
CA ARG A 82 -2.04 8.37 -13.00
C ARG A 82 -1.85 9.42 -14.10
N ALA A 83 -0.64 9.98 -14.23
CA ALA A 83 -0.36 11.02 -15.21
C ALA A 83 -0.32 10.50 -16.66
N THR A 84 -0.21 9.18 -16.86
CA THR A 84 -0.27 8.55 -18.20
C THR A 84 -1.70 8.22 -18.63
N LEU A 85 -2.68 8.28 -17.71
CA LEU A 85 -4.06 7.91 -17.97
C LEU A 85 -4.91 9.09 -18.48
N PRO A 86 -5.76 8.88 -19.49
CA PRO A 86 -6.72 9.89 -19.91
C PRO A 86 -7.82 10.06 -18.85
N ARG A 87 -8.37 11.28 -18.75
CA ARG A 87 -9.58 11.52 -17.95
C ARG A 87 -10.82 11.19 -18.76
N LEU A 88 -11.45 10.05 -18.45
CA LEU A 88 -12.60 9.55 -19.19
C LEU A 88 -13.92 10.24 -18.79
N ALA A 89 -14.08 10.56 -17.50
CA ALA A 89 -15.32 11.12 -16.96
C ALA A 89 -15.09 11.85 -15.62
N TYR A 90 -16.14 12.48 -15.12
CA TYR A 90 -16.25 13.02 -13.77
C TYR A 90 -17.41 12.33 -13.05
N THR A 91 -17.24 12.05 -11.77
CA THR A 91 -18.31 11.53 -10.91
C THR A 91 -19.20 12.65 -10.40
N GLU A 92 -20.45 12.31 -10.09
CA GLU A 92 -21.29 13.14 -9.21
C GLU A 92 -20.71 13.16 -7.80
N ALA A 93 -21.16 14.13 -6.99
CA ALA A 93 -20.78 14.19 -5.58
C ALA A 93 -21.30 12.95 -4.82
N ILE A 94 -20.46 12.38 -3.96
CA ILE A 94 -20.82 11.20 -3.17
C ILE A 94 -21.76 11.61 -2.03
N ASP A 95 -22.91 10.94 -1.90
CA ASP A 95 -23.81 11.06 -0.75
C ASP A 95 -23.37 10.13 0.40
N THR A 96 -22.62 10.68 1.35
CA THR A 96 -22.17 9.93 2.53
C THR A 96 -23.28 9.61 3.52
N GLY A 97 -24.47 10.22 3.41
CA GLY A 97 -25.63 9.91 4.26
C GLY A 97 -26.21 8.52 4.00
N ARG A 98 -25.96 7.96 2.81
CA ARG A 98 -26.38 6.61 2.39
C ARG A 98 -25.27 5.56 2.50
N MET A 99 -24.15 5.91 3.13
CA MET A 99 -23.02 5.00 3.30
C MET A 99 -23.42 3.74 4.07
N VAL A 100 -23.06 2.56 3.54
CA VAL A 100 -23.09 1.31 4.31
C VAL A 100 -21.92 1.32 5.27
N LEU A 101 -22.21 1.46 6.57
CA LEU A 101 -21.20 1.73 7.58
C LEU A 101 -20.40 0.48 7.94
N ALA A 102 -19.07 0.56 7.80
CA ALA A 102 -18.14 -0.39 8.40
C ALA A 102 -17.73 0.03 9.83
N ARG A 103 -17.71 1.35 10.10
CA ARG A 103 -17.37 1.97 11.39
C ARG A 103 -18.04 3.34 11.48
N ARG A 104 -18.53 3.70 12.68
CA ARG A 104 -19.11 5.01 13.00
C ARG A 104 -18.95 5.30 14.50
N VAL A 105 -18.14 6.29 14.83
CA VAL A 105 -17.89 6.72 16.20
C VAL A 105 -18.06 8.23 16.36
N SER A 106 -18.51 8.68 17.51
CA SER A 106 -18.62 10.09 17.89
C SER A 106 -18.03 10.30 19.28
N ALA A 107 -17.10 11.25 19.43
CA ALA A 107 -16.52 11.59 20.72
C ALA A 107 -17.35 12.63 21.49
N THR A 108 -18.29 13.31 20.83
CA THR A 108 -19.06 14.43 21.41
C THR A 108 -20.16 13.97 22.36
N PHE A 109 -20.75 12.81 22.09
CA PHE A 109 -21.82 12.24 22.89
C PHE A 109 -21.47 10.80 23.25
N LYS A 110 -21.89 10.38 24.44
CA LYS A 110 -21.75 8.99 24.88
C LYS A 110 -22.50 8.06 23.92
N ASP A 111 -23.78 8.35 23.69
CA ASP A 111 -24.67 7.59 22.81
C ASP A 111 -25.32 8.50 21.76
N LEU A 112 -25.73 7.91 20.64
CA LEU A 112 -26.36 8.59 19.52
C LEU A 112 -27.31 7.65 18.77
N PRO A 113 -28.27 8.17 17.98
CA PRO A 113 -29.13 7.32 17.15
C PRO A 113 -28.29 6.41 16.24
N GLY A 114 -28.61 5.11 16.25
CA GLY A 114 -27.84 4.06 15.57
C GLY A 114 -26.61 3.57 16.35
N GLY A 115 -26.29 4.16 17.50
CA GLY A 115 -25.20 3.75 18.39
C GLY A 115 -23.81 4.10 17.90
N GLN A 116 -22.83 3.71 18.71
CA GLN A 116 -21.40 3.72 18.41
C GLN A 116 -21.03 2.38 17.76
N LEU A 117 -20.60 2.39 16.50
CA LEU A 117 -20.13 1.20 15.78
C LEU A 117 -18.62 1.25 15.67
N LEU A 118 -17.91 0.47 16.49
CA LEU A 118 -16.44 0.46 16.47
C LEU A 118 -15.87 -0.14 15.18
N GLY A 119 -16.51 -1.15 14.61
CA GLY A 119 -15.96 -1.86 13.45
C GLY A 119 -14.57 -2.47 13.70
N PRO A 120 -13.87 -2.91 12.65
CA PRO A 120 -12.49 -3.40 12.76
C PRO A 120 -11.54 -2.25 13.11
N THR A 121 -10.90 -2.27 14.28
CA THR A 121 -10.00 -1.21 14.73
C THR A 121 -8.88 -1.70 15.65
N TYR A 122 -7.75 -0.98 15.65
CA TYR A 122 -6.64 -1.16 16.59
C TYR A 122 -6.72 -0.21 17.80
N ASP A 123 -7.72 0.66 17.91
CA ASP A 123 -7.75 1.75 18.91
C ASP A 123 -7.49 1.26 20.35
N TYR A 124 -8.09 0.12 20.72
CA TYR A 124 -8.07 -0.41 22.08
C TYR A 124 -7.13 -1.62 22.27
N THR A 125 -6.35 -2.00 21.25
CA THR A 125 -5.43 -3.12 21.38
C THR A 125 -4.24 -2.76 22.28
N GLN A 126 -3.65 -3.74 22.97
CA GLN A 126 -2.37 -3.53 23.62
C GLN A 126 -1.26 -3.56 22.55
N ARG A 127 -0.32 -2.62 22.61
CA ARG A 127 0.75 -2.47 21.60
C ARG A 127 1.93 -3.40 21.94
N LEU A 128 1.63 -4.69 21.97
CA LEU A 128 2.58 -5.78 22.22
C LEU A 128 2.74 -6.58 20.93
N LEU A 129 3.96 -7.05 20.64
CA LEU A 129 4.20 -7.92 19.49
C LEU A 129 3.52 -9.27 19.71
N ASP A 130 2.72 -9.70 18.75
CA ASP A 130 2.06 -11.00 18.76
C ASP A 130 2.95 -12.06 18.08
N PHE A 131 3.68 -12.82 18.90
CA PHE A 131 4.57 -13.88 18.42
C PHE A 131 3.84 -15.08 17.81
N SER A 132 2.52 -15.20 17.99
CA SER A 132 1.75 -16.28 17.36
C SER A 132 1.74 -16.15 15.82
N LEU A 133 1.88 -14.93 15.30
CA LEU A 133 1.91 -14.64 13.86
C LEU A 133 3.22 -15.09 13.17
N LEU A 134 4.24 -15.54 13.91
CA LEU A 134 5.43 -16.16 13.33
C LEU A 134 5.19 -17.61 12.91
N ALA A 135 4.16 -18.27 13.45
CA ALA A 135 3.75 -19.59 13.00
C ALA A 135 2.93 -19.45 11.71
N THR A 136 3.31 -20.17 10.65
CA THR A 136 2.54 -20.23 9.41
C THR A 136 1.25 -21.02 9.63
N GLY A 137 0.17 -20.30 9.95
CA GLY A 137 -1.19 -20.83 10.04
C GLY A 137 -1.50 -21.48 11.39
N THR A 138 -2.54 -20.98 12.06
CA THR A 138 -3.19 -21.67 13.18
C THR A 138 -4.12 -22.77 12.63
N GLU A 139 -4.23 -23.87 13.37
CA GLU A 139 -5.51 -24.59 13.49
C GLU A 139 -6.66 -23.63 13.83
#